data_AF-A0A1Z9U0X0-F1
#
_entry.id   AF-A0A1Z9U0X0-F1
#
_cell.length_a   1.000
_cell.length_b   1.000
_cell.length_c   1.000
_cell.angle_alpha   90.00
_cell.angle_beta   90.00
_cell.angle_gamma   90.00
#
_symmetry.space_group_name_H-M   'P 1'
#
loop_
_entity.id
_entity.type
_entity.pdbx_description
1 polymer ?
#
loop_
_entity_poly.entity_id
_entity_poly.type
_entity_poly.pdbx_seq_one_letter_code
_entity_poly.pdbx_strand_id
1 'polypeptide(L)'
;MKIKNEKEETETNPRVVSMNGVSGFWKHPRYENCWIYNGRMPTSNCWIYINDNDVQILNVMVYNPEDRKCGFGSQMISDIRLAFPQIHIWVDTWNCSRPFWQKMKLRGMINSIANDYSWPCANTTCTTCHEDRPDYSRRSRFD
;
A
#
# COMPACT_ATOMS: atom_id res chain seq x y z
N MET A 1 7.77 5.51 20.09
CA MET A 1 8.38 4.54 19.16
C MET A 1 9.90 4.64 19.26
N LYS A 2 10.63 3.55 19.52
CA LYS A 2 12.11 3.61 19.59
C LYS A 2 12.69 3.27 18.21
N ILE A 3 13.02 4.31 17.45
CA ILE A 3 13.80 4.18 16.22
C ILE A 3 15.27 4.06 16.64
N LYS A 4 15.91 2.92 16.35
CA LYS A 4 17.36 2.79 16.55
C LYS A 4 18.08 3.46 15.36
N ASN A 5 18.80 4.54 15.63
CA ASN A 5 19.76 5.12 14.70
C ASN A 5 21.15 4.57 14.98
N GLU A 6 21.92 4.26 13.93
CA GLU A 6 23.34 4.65 13.78
C GLU A 6 23.93 4.14 12.45
N LYS A 7 24.39 5.08 11.62
CA LYS A 7 25.75 5.19 11.03
C LYS A 7 25.81 6.38 10.05
N GLU A 8 26.96 7.00 9.92
CA GLU A 8 27.20 8.29 9.25
C GLU A 8 26.76 8.36 7.77
N GLU A 9 26.45 9.60 7.37
CA GLU A 9 25.85 10.03 6.11
C GLU A 9 26.74 9.79 4.89
N THR A 10 26.17 9.18 3.86
CA THR A 10 26.59 9.35 2.46
C THR A 10 25.33 9.42 1.60
N GLU A 11 25.20 10.51 0.86
CA GLU A 11 24.09 10.83 -0.03
C GLU A 11 23.91 9.74 -1.09
N THR A 12 22.65 9.48 -1.49
CA THR A 12 22.18 8.69 -2.67
C THR A 12 21.69 7.25 -2.51
N ASN A 13 21.49 6.69 -1.31
CA ASN A 13 20.68 5.47 -1.19
C ASN A 13 19.70 5.56 0.00
N PRO A 14 18.36 5.52 -0.22
CA PRO A 14 17.42 5.43 0.89
C PRO A 14 17.72 4.13 1.64
N ARG A 15 18.29 4.25 2.84
CA ARG A 15 18.65 3.07 3.63
C ARG A 15 17.40 2.26 3.87
N VAL A 16 17.49 0.96 3.58
CA VAL A 16 16.49 -0.01 4.00
C VAL A 16 16.46 -0.02 5.53
N VAL A 17 15.30 0.25 6.10
CA VAL A 17 15.06 0.24 7.54
C VAL A 17 14.15 -0.94 7.90
N SER A 18 14.33 -1.44 9.13
CA SER A 18 13.42 -2.40 9.74
C SER A 18 12.52 -1.73 10.77
N MET A 19 11.23 -2.03 10.71
CA MET A 19 10.22 -1.55 11.66
C MET A 19 9.63 -2.74 12.41
N ASN A 20 9.82 -2.76 13.73
CA ASN A 20 9.39 -3.85 14.63
C ASN A 20 9.74 -5.26 14.10
N GLY A 21 10.95 -5.42 13.56
CA GLY A 21 11.47 -6.70 13.07
C GLY A 21 11.17 -7.02 11.60
N VAL A 22 10.32 -6.23 10.93
CA VAL A 22 10.06 -6.36 9.49
C VAL A 22 10.99 -5.43 8.72
N SER A 23 11.78 -5.96 7.79
CA SER A 23 12.69 -5.17 6.94
C SER A 23 12.02 -4.74 5.64
N GLY A 24 12.64 -3.79 4.92
CA GLY A 24 12.19 -3.38 3.59
C GLY A 24 11.52 -2.01 3.53
N PHE A 25 11.62 -1.19 4.58
CA PHE A 25 11.03 0.15 4.61
C PHE A 25 12.03 1.21 4.17
N TRP A 26 11.60 2.09 3.28
CA TRP A 26 12.43 3.16 2.71
C TRP A 26 11.72 4.47 2.99
N LYS A 27 12.41 5.46 3.56
CA LYS A 27 11.79 6.77 3.77
C LYS A 27 11.48 7.39 2.40
N HIS A 28 10.25 7.86 2.21
CA HIS A 28 9.90 8.53 0.97
C HIS A 28 10.68 9.85 0.87
N PRO A 29 11.37 10.15 -0.24
CA PRO A 29 12.28 11.29 -0.32
C PRO A 29 11.56 12.66 -0.32
N ARG A 30 10.27 12.69 -0.65
CA ARG A 30 9.50 13.93 -0.85
C ARG A 30 8.34 14.13 0.13
N TYR A 31 7.96 13.12 0.90
CA TYR A 31 6.77 13.18 1.74
C TYR A 31 7.17 12.87 3.17
N GLU A 32 6.87 13.79 4.08
CA GLU A 32 7.08 13.61 5.50
C GLU A 32 6.22 12.46 6.02
N ASN A 33 6.75 11.69 6.97
CA ASN A 33 6.11 10.52 7.58
C ASN A 33 5.68 9.40 6.63
N CYS A 34 6.00 9.52 5.34
CA CYS A 34 5.73 8.50 4.34
C CYS A 34 6.93 7.56 4.18
N TRP A 35 6.62 6.28 4.08
CA TRP A 35 7.58 5.22 3.81
C TRP A 35 7.07 4.34 2.67
N ILE A 36 8.00 3.82 1.88
CA ILE A 36 7.72 2.82 0.85
C ILE A 36 8.12 1.47 1.41
N TYR A 37 7.19 0.53 1.46
CA TYR A 37 7.48 -0.86 1.82
C TYR A 37 7.84 -1.66 0.55
N ASN A 38 9.13 -1.92 0.38
CA ASN A 38 9.72 -2.66 -0.73
C ASN A 38 10.17 -4.08 -0.34
N GLY A 39 9.78 -4.59 0.84
CA GLY A 39 10.19 -5.92 1.31
C GLY A 39 9.70 -7.09 0.45
N ARG A 40 8.79 -6.82 -0.49
CA ARG A 40 8.24 -7.78 -1.46
C ARG A 40 8.51 -7.40 -2.92
N MET A 41 9.45 -6.48 -3.17
CA MET A 41 9.90 -6.20 -4.53
C MET A 41 10.59 -7.44 -5.13
N PRO A 42 10.45 -7.69 -6.45
CA PRO A 42 9.79 -6.85 -7.46
C PRO A 42 8.27 -7.09 -7.62
N THR A 43 7.67 -7.98 -6.85
CA THR A 43 6.27 -8.42 -7.06
C THR A 43 5.24 -7.40 -6.59
N SER A 44 5.46 -6.81 -5.42
CA SER A 44 4.50 -5.87 -4.82
C SER A 44 5.16 -4.86 -3.90
N ASN A 45 4.56 -3.68 -3.79
CA ASN A 45 4.90 -2.68 -2.80
C ASN A 45 3.68 -1.86 -2.37
N CYS A 46 3.87 -1.05 -1.33
CA CYS A 46 2.88 -0.06 -0.91
C CYS A 46 3.58 1.13 -0.25
N TRP A 47 2.82 2.20 -0.05
CA TRP A 47 3.22 3.33 0.76
C TRP A 47 2.51 3.26 2.09
N ILE A 48 3.19 3.68 3.15
CA ILE A 48 2.61 3.82 4.48
C ILE A 48 2.91 5.20 5.02
N TYR A 49 1.90 5.87 5.57
CA TYR A 49 2.06 7.08 6.36
C TYR A 49 1.93 6.71 7.82
N ILE A 50 2.94 7.04 8.61
CA ILE A 50 3.00 6.67 10.04
C ILE A 50 2.77 7.95 10.85
N ASN A 51 1.67 7.98 11.58
CA ASN A 51 1.33 9.03 12.53
C ASN A 51 1.45 8.50 13.97
N ASP A 52 1.24 9.37 14.97
CA ASP A 52 1.40 8.99 16.38
C ASP A 52 0.50 7.83 16.82
N ASN A 53 -0.72 7.77 16.27
CA ASN A 53 -1.76 6.83 16.71
C ASN A 53 -2.22 5.85 15.62
N ASP A 54 -1.83 6.09 14.37
CA ASP A 54 -2.32 5.31 13.23
C ASP A 54 -1.30 5.17 12.10
N VAL A 55 -1.56 4.19 11.24
CA VAL A 55 -0.85 3.97 9.98
C VAL A 55 -1.87 3.92 8.85
N GLN A 56 -1.70 4.81 7.88
CA GLN A 56 -2.47 4.78 6.64
C GLN A 56 -1.69 3.99 5.58
N ILE A 57 -2.31 3.01 4.93
CA ILE A 57 -1.72 2.34 3.77
C ILE A 57 -2.27 2.96 2.48
N LEU A 58 -1.36 3.34 1.58
CA LEU A 58 -1.67 3.91 0.28
C LEU A 58 -0.89 3.19 -0.83
N ASN A 59 -1.30 3.45 -2.07
CA ASN A 59 -0.58 3.03 -3.28
C ASN A 59 -0.16 1.54 -3.31
N VAL A 60 -1.09 0.65 -2.93
CA VAL A 60 -0.88 -0.80 -2.94
C VAL A 60 -0.84 -1.32 -4.36
N MET A 61 0.27 -1.99 -4.72
CA MET A 61 0.48 -2.52 -6.06
C MET A 61 0.94 -3.98 -6.02
N VAL A 62 0.30 -4.80 -6.85
CA VAL A 62 0.86 -6.08 -7.35
C VAL A 62 1.09 -5.86 -8.85
N TYR A 63 2.36 -5.80 -9.24
CA TYR A 63 2.78 -5.24 -10.52
C TYR A 63 2.32 -6.09 -11.71
N ASN A 64 2.67 -7.37 -11.72
CA ASN A 64 2.23 -8.29 -12.76
C ASN A 64 0.74 -8.63 -12.56
N PRO A 65 -0.13 -8.42 -13.57
CA PRO A 65 -1.52 -8.87 -13.51
C PRO A 65 -1.68 -10.37 -13.26
N GLU A 66 -0.75 -11.21 -13.72
CA GLU A 66 -0.79 -12.67 -13.54
C GLU A 66 -0.54 -13.09 -12.08
N ASP A 67 0.19 -12.28 -11.32
CA ASP A 67 0.43 -12.49 -9.90
C ASP A 67 -0.76 -12.06 -9.02
N ARG A 68 -1.77 -11.40 -9.62
CA ARG A 68 -2.98 -11.02 -8.90
C ARG A 68 -3.79 -12.26 -8.57
N LYS A 69 -4.42 -12.25 -7.38
CA LYS A 69 -5.13 -13.39 -6.79
C LYS A 69 -4.21 -14.55 -6.32
N CYS A 70 -2.89 -14.43 -6.46
CA CYS A 70 -1.91 -15.40 -5.92
C CYS A 70 -1.50 -15.13 -4.46
N GLY A 71 -2.12 -14.16 -3.79
CA GLY A 71 -1.92 -13.89 -2.36
C GLY A 71 -0.81 -12.87 -2.02
N PHE A 72 -0.02 -12.40 -2.99
CA PHE A 72 1.06 -11.42 -2.74
C PHE A 72 0.60 -10.14 -2.05
N GLY A 73 -0.54 -9.58 -2.48
CA GLY A 73 -1.13 -8.43 -1.81
C GLY A 73 -1.46 -8.70 -0.34
N SER A 74 -2.02 -9.88 -0.02
CA SER A 74 -2.31 -10.25 1.37
C SER A 74 -1.05 -10.48 2.21
N GLN A 75 -0.01 -11.08 1.63
CA GLN A 75 1.28 -11.25 2.32
C GLN A 75 1.89 -9.89 2.66
N MET A 76 1.90 -8.96 1.70
CA MET A 76 2.37 -7.61 1.93
C MET A 76 1.63 -6.91 3.06
N ILE A 77 0.29 -6.93 3.08
CA ILE A 77 -0.47 -6.30 4.17
C ILE A 77 -0.23 -7.02 5.51
N SER A 78 0.00 -8.35 5.49
CA SER A 78 0.39 -9.10 6.68
C SER A 78 1.73 -8.61 7.25
N ASP A 79 2.71 -8.32 6.41
CA ASP A 79 4.01 -7.77 6.85
C ASP A 79 3.83 -6.40 7.49
N ILE A 80 2.97 -5.54 6.92
CA ILE A 80 2.66 -4.23 7.53
C ILE A 80 1.96 -4.43 8.89
N ARG A 81 1.01 -5.36 9.01
CA ARG A 81 0.37 -5.67 10.28
C ARG A 81 1.39 -6.12 11.33
N LEU A 82 2.33 -6.99 10.96
CA LEU A 82 3.41 -7.45 11.83
C LEU A 82 4.36 -6.32 12.22
N ALA A 83 4.66 -5.40 11.31
CA ALA A 83 5.48 -4.23 11.58
C ALA A 83 4.80 -3.25 12.55
N PHE A 84 3.48 -3.31 12.71
CA PHE A 84 2.73 -2.39 13.56
C PHE A 84 1.68 -3.09 14.41
N PRO A 85 1.98 -4.07 15.26
CA PRO A 85 1.02 -5.06 15.76
C PRO A 85 -0.19 -4.49 16.53
N GLN A 86 -0.04 -3.34 17.20
CA GLN A 86 -1.09 -2.74 18.05
C GLN A 86 -1.57 -1.36 17.55
N ILE A 87 -1.05 -0.87 16.42
CA ILE A 87 -1.43 0.45 15.89
C ILE A 87 -2.69 0.35 15.04
N HIS A 88 -3.54 1.38 15.05
CA HIS A 88 -4.68 1.41 14.14
C HIS A 88 -4.19 1.52 12.69
N ILE A 89 -4.47 0.52 11.86
CA ILE A 89 -4.16 0.55 10.42
C ILE A 89 -5.43 0.79 9.63
N TRP A 90 -5.39 1.76 8.72
CA TRP A 90 -6.55 2.14 7.93
C TRP A 90 -6.19 2.44 6.47
N VAL A 91 -7.21 2.43 5.62
CA VAL A 91 -7.07 2.69 4.18
C VAL A 91 -8.26 3.46 3.63
N ASP A 92 -8.01 4.23 2.59
CA ASP A 92 -9.03 4.58 1.60
C ASP A 92 -8.92 3.64 0.40
N THR A 93 -10.04 3.31 -0.21
CA THR A 93 -10.09 2.34 -1.32
C THR A 93 -11.10 2.68 -2.40
N TRP A 94 -10.72 2.39 -3.65
CA TRP A 94 -11.62 2.36 -4.79
C TRP A 94 -12.59 1.20 -4.73
N ASN A 95 -13.75 1.34 -5.36
CA ASN A 95 -14.78 0.29 -5.37
C ASN A 95 -14.25 -1.05 -5.91
N CYS A 96 -13.39 -1.03 -6.93
CA CYS A 96 -12.83 -2.25 -7.51
C CYS A 96 -11.87 -3.02 -6.59
N SER A 97 -11.22 -2.34 -5.65
CA SER A 97 -10.31 -2.98 -4.69
C SER A 97 -10.93 -3.16 -3.30
N ARG A 98 -12.09 -2.56 -3.03
CA ARG A 98 -12.82 -2.67 -1.75
C ARG A 98 -13.03 -4.12 -1.28
N PRO A 99 -13.39 -5.11 -2.13
CA PRO A 99 -13.54 -6.49 -1.67
C PRO A 99 -12.24 -7.11 -1.12
N PHE A 100 -11.08 -6.71 -1.64
CA PHE A 100 -9.79 -7.13 -1.09
C PHE A 100 -9.61 -6.56 0.32
N TRP A 101 -9.86 -5.27 0.51
CA TRP A 101 -9.69 -4.61 1.79
C TRP A 101 -10.68 -5.05 2.85
N GLN A 102 -11.93 -5.35 2.47
CA GLN A 102 -12.91 -5.96 3.36
C GLN A 102 -12.40 -7.31 3.88
N LYS A 103 -11.77 -8.13 3.03
CA LYS A 103 -11.13 -9.38 3.47
C LYS A 103 -9.93 -9.12 4.39
N MET A 104 -9.12 -8.09 4.13
CA MET A 104 -7.99 -7.75 5.02
C MET A 104 -8.49 -7.30 6.40
N LYS A 105 -9.58 -6.51 6.45
CA LYS A 105 -10.24 -6.10 7.68
C LYS A 105 -10.80 -7.31 8.44
N LEU A 106 -11.54 -8.19 7.77
CA LEU A 106 -12.10 -9.41 8.38
C LEU A 106 -11.02 -10.34 8.95
N ARG A 107 -9.82 -10.35 8.35
CA ARG A 107 -8.65 -11.11 8.83
C ARG A 107 -7.86 -10.41 9.93
N GLY A 108 -8.29 -9.22 10.39
CA GLY A 108 -7.57 -8.43 11.40
C GLY A 108 -6.26 -7.80 10.90
N MET A 109 -6.02 -7.79 9.59
CA MET A 109 -4.80 -7.21 9.01
C MET A 109 -4.86 -5.68 8.92
N ILE A 110 -6.06 -5.11 8.83
CA ILE A 110 -6.33 -3.68 9.00
C ILE A 110 -7.50 -3.49 9.95
N ASN A 111 -7.61 -2.32 10.55
CA ASN A 111 -8.65 -2.00 11.52
C ASN A 111 -9.87 -1.36 10.82
N SER A 112 -9.67 -0.48 9.85
CA SER A 112 -10.77 0.24 9.20
C SER A 112 -10.53 0.52 7.71
N ILE A 113 -11.64 0.73 7.00
CA ILE A 113 -11.67 1.34 5.67
C ILE A 113 -12.37 2.68 5.91
N ALA A 114 -11.67 3.78 5.73
CA ALA A 114 -12.14 5.10 6.18
C ALA A 114 -13.23 5.66 5.28
N ASN A 115 -13.09 5.54 3.96
CA ASN A 115 -14.12 5.99 3.05
C ASN A 115 -15.33 5.03 2.98
N ASP A 116 -16.49 5.53 3.39
CA ASP A 116 -17.82 4.91 3.22
C ASP A 116 -18.52 5.34 1.91
N TYR A 117 -17.96 6.32 1.20
CA TYR A 117 -18.38 6.78 -0.11
C TYR A 117 -17.58 6.15 -1.26
N SER A 118 -18.18 6.20 -2.45
CA SER A 118 -17.55 5.81 -3.71
C SER A 118 -16.34 6.70 -3.98
N TRP A 119 -15.14 6.13 -4.02
CA TRP A 119 -13.92 6.86 -4.33
C TRP A 119 -13.56 6.72 -5.82
N PRO A 120 -13.23 7.82 -6.53
CA PRO A 120 -12.94 7.78 -7.95
C PRO A 120 -11.72 6.89 -8.24
N CYS A 121 -11.92 5.87 -9.08
CA CYS A 121 -10.85 4.98 -9.51
C CYS A 121 -9.96 5.66 -10.56
N ALA A 122 -8.69 5.85 -10.24
CA ALA A 122 -7.73 6.47 -11.15
C ALA A 122 -7.39 5.57 -12.35
N ASN A 123 -7.62 4.27 -12.27
CA ASN A 123 -7.47 3.37 -13.41
C ASN A 123 -8.65 3.56 -14.37
N THR A 124 -8.43 4.37 -15.41
CA THR A 124 -9.42 4.69 -16.44
C THR A 124 -9.86 3.49 -17.28
N THR A 125 -9.16 2.36 -17.20
CA THR A 125 -9.50 1.11 -17.88
C THR A 125 -10.21 0.09 -16.98
N CYS A 126 -10.48 0.45 -15.72
CA CYS A 126 -11.14 -0.43 -14.76
C CYS A 126 -12.63 -0.60 -15.10
N THR A 127 -13.00 -1.77 -15.61
CA THR A 127 -14.39 -2.10 -15.95
C THR A 127 -15.30 -2.16 -14.73
N THR A 128 -14.79 -2.53 -13.55
CA THR A 128 -15.58 -2.55 -12.30
C THR A 128 -15.96 -1.15 -11.80
N CYS A 129 -15.20 -0.11 -12.12
CA CYS A 129 -15.49 1.26 -11.68
C CYS A 129 -16.05 2.14 -12.80
N HIS A 130 -15.85 1.74 -14.05
CA HIS A 130 -16.16 2.52 -15.25
C HIS A 130 -16.92 1.64 -16.26
N GLU A 131 -18.04 1.05 -15.83
CA GLU A 131 -18.84 0.10 -16.63
C GLU A 131 -19.34 0.73 -17.94
N ASP A 132 -19.90 1.94 -17.85
CA ASP A 132 -20.48 2.67 -18.99
C ASP A 132 -19.47 3.49 -19.79
N ARG A 133 -18.17 3.38 -19.48
CA ARG A 133 -17.17 4.22 -20.13
C ARG A 133 -16.97 3.74 -21.57
N PRO A 134 -17.24 4.59 -22.58
CA PRO A 134 -17.12 4.18 -23.97
C PRO A 134 -15.70 3.73 -24.30
N ASP A 135 -15.56 2.62 -25.02
CA ASP A 135 -14.27 2.00 -25.34
C ASP A 135 -13.30 2.96 -26.05
N TYR A 136 -13.81 3.90 -26.85
CA TYR A 136 -13.02 4.93 -27.54
C TYR A 136 -12.45 6.03 -26.63
N SER A 137 -12.90 6.11 -25.37
CA SER A 137 -12.44 7.08 -24.37
C SER A 137 -11.43 6.49 -23.36
N ARG A 138 -11.12 5.19 -23.49
CA ARG A 138 -10.01 4.58 -22.76
C ARG A 138 -8.75 5.15 -23.37
N ARG A 139 -7.94 5.86 -22.58
CA ARG A 139 -6.53 6.07 -22.96
C ARG A 139 -5.97 4.68 -23.21
N SER A 140 -5.68 4.36 -24.46
CA SER A 140 -4.97 3.13 -24.82
C SER A 140 -3.72 3.07 -23.96
N ARG A 141 -3.39 1.87 -23.50
CA ARG A 141 -2.13 1.63 -22.82
C ARG A 141 -1.01 2.11 -23.76
N PHE A 142 -0.26 3.11 -23.34
CA PHE A 142 1.05 3.51 -23.86
C PHE A 142 1.16 3.57 -25.40
N ASP A 143 1.12 4.78 -25.94
CA ASP A 143 2.09 5.14 -26.98
C ASP A 143 3.43 5.45 -26.28
#